data_AF-A0A285TCT2-F1
#
_entry.id   AF-A0A285TCT2-F1
#
_cell.length_a   1.000
_cell.length_b   1.000
_cell.length_c   1.000
_cell.angle_alpha   90.00
_cell.angle_beta   90.00
_cell.angle_gamma   90.00
#
_symmetry.space_group_name_H-M   'P 1'
#
loop_
_entity.id
_entity.type
_entity.pdbx_description
1 polymer ?
#
loop_
_entity_poly.entity_id
_entity_poly.type
_entity_poly.pdbx_seq_one_letter_code
_entity_poly.pdbx_strand_id
1 'polypeptide(L)'
;MFDIGWSELLVIGVVALIVVGPKDLPVMFRSLGRVTAKARAMARDFTRAMEEAAKETGLEEASKGLTDIARAKAPGIAALERATEKFEKWDPKLPGGAAKAGAAAAPFVPDPELQAELDAAELEGEPDDLPAPKTPAKAAPKPAPKGDA
;
A
#
# COMPACT_ATOMS: atom_id res chain seq x y z
N MET A 1 12.75 19.85 -8.69
CA MET A 1 11.70 20.13 -7.69
C MET A 1 11.59 19.04 -6.62
N PHE A 2 12.57 18.13 -6.56
CA PHE A 2 12.66 17.15 -5.50
C PHE A 2 14.03 17.32 -4.85
N ASP A 3 14.20 18.40 -4.09
CA ASP A 3 15.24 18.49 -3.06
C ASP A 3 14.90 17.51 -1.92
N ILE A 4 14.60 16.25 -2.27
CA ILE A 4 14.49 15.16 -1.32
C ILE A 4 15.93 14.74 -1.02
N GLY A 5 16.62 15.60 -0.29
CA GLY A 5 17.93 15.32 0.26
C GLY A 5 17.83 14.37 1.45
N TRP A 6 18.99 14.00 1.99
CA TRP A 6 19.07 13.28 3.26
C TRP A 6 18.36 14.03 4.40
N SER A 7 18.35 15.37 4.34
CA SER A 7 17.62 16.26 5.25
C SER A 7 16.10 16.04 5.21
N GLU A 8 15.49 16.15 4.03
CA GLU A 8 14.05 15.97 3.83
C GLU A 8 13.59 14.56 4.20
N LEU A 9 14.36 13.53 3.82
CA LEU A 9 14.07 12.15 4.23
C LEU A 9 14.06 12.00 5.76
N LEU A 10 14.96 12.68 6.46
CA LEU A 10 14.98 12.72 7.92
C LEU A 10 13.73 13.39 8.49
N VAL A 11 13.32 14.54 7.93
CA VAL A 11 12.10 15.26 8.35
C VAL A 11 10.86 14.40 8.14
N ILE A 12 10.72 13.78 6.96
CA ILE A 12 9.62 12.86 6.67
C ILE A 12 9.66 11.65 7.61
N GLY A 13 10.85 11.11 7.90
CA GLY A 13 11.03 10.04 8.87
C GLY A 13 10.52 10.44 10.27
N VAL A 14 10.87 11.62 10.76
CA VAL A 14 10.40 12.13 12.06
C VAL A 14 8.88 12.32 12.07
N VAL A 15 8.31 12.93 11.02
CA VAL A 15 6.85 13.09 10.90
C VAL A 15 6.15 11.73 10.88
N ALA A 16 6.67 10.77 10.12
CA ALA A 16 6.12 9.42 10.06
C ALA A 16 6.19 8.71 11.42
N LEU A 17 7.27 8.89 12.20
CA LEU A 17 7.38 8.35 13.56
C LEU A 17 6.34 8.95 14.52
N ILE A 18 5.99 10.23 14.37
CA ILE A 18 4.98 10.88 15.22
C ILE A 18 3.57 10.42 14.84
N VAL A 19 3.27 10.34 13.55
CA VAL A 19 1.92 10.02 13.04
C VAL A 19 1.60 8.54 13.18
N VAL A 20 2.52 7.67 12.76
CA VAL A 20 2.32 6.21 12.75
C VAL A 20 2.79 5.59 14.06
N GLY A 21 3.81 6.17 14.69
CA GLY A 21 4.41 5.64 15.90
C GLY A 21 5.75 4.92 15.63
N PRO A 22 6.73 5.02 16.55
CA PRO A 22 8.07 4.48 16.34
C PRO A 22 8.15 2.95 16.32
N LYS A 23 7.12 2.26 16.82
CA LYS A 23 7.05 0.79 16.85
C LYS A 23 6.35 0.21 15.62
N ASP A 24 5.41 0.94 15.04
CA ASP A 24 4.56 0.42 13.97
C ASP A 24 5.21 0.61 12.59
N LEU A 25 5.97 1.68 12.41
CA LEU A 25 6.75 1.96 11.20
C LEU A 25 7.71 0.79 10.82
N PRO A 26 8.56 0.24 11.73
CA PRO A 26 9.43 -0.88 11.40
C PRO A 26 8.66 -2.21 11.19
N VAL A 27 7.47 -2.36 11.76
CA VAL A 27 6.61 -3.54 11.55
C VAL A 27 5.93 -3.46 10.18
N MET A 28 5.48 -2.27 9.77
CA MET A 28 4.95 -2.00 8.43
C MET A 28 6.01 -2.26 7.36
N PHE A 29 7.24 -1.75 7.52
CA PHE A 29 8.32 -2.04 6.58
C PHE A 29 8.68 -3.52 6.49
N ARG A 30 8.65 -4.26 7.60
CA ARG A 30 8.84 -5.72 7.56
C ARG A 30 7.71 -6.43 6.80
N SER A 31 6.48 -5.97 6.95
CA SER A 31 5.33 -6.57 6.28
C SER A 31 5.32 -6.26 4.78
N LEU A 32 5.52 -4.99 4.40
CA LEU A 32 5.69 -4.58 3.02
C LEU A 32 6.91 -5.24 2.38
N GLY A 33 8.01 -5.32 3.13
CA GLY A 33 9.25 -5.97 2.69
C GLY A 33 9.06 -7.45 2.37
N ARG A 34 8.25 -8.20 3.15
CA ARG A 34 7.93 -9.60 2.84
C ARG A 34 7.15 -9.74 1.53
N VAL A 35 6.18 -8.87 1.30
CA VAL A 35 5.39 -8.85 0.04
C VAL A 35 6.30 -8.55 -1.15
N THR A 36 7.10 -7.48 -1.06
CA THR A 36 8.06 -7.10 -2.11
C THR A 36 9.12 -8.17 -2.33
N ALA A 37 9.61 -8.83 -1.27
CA ALA A 37 10.57 -9.92 -1.39
C ALA A 37 9.98 -11.12 -2.15
N LYS A 38 8.72 -11.48 -1.85
CA LYS A 38 8.02 -12.54 -2.57
C LYS A 38 7.77 -12.18 -4.02
N ALA A 39 7.32 -10.96 -4.30
CA ALA A 39 7.16 -10.45 -5.66
C ALA A 39 8.50 -10.48 -6.44
N ARG A 40 9.61 -10.05 -5.80
CA ARG A 40 10.95 -10.11 -6.40
C ARG A 40 11.43 -11.54 -6.63
N ALA A 41 11.10 -12.47 -5.74
CA ALA A 41 11.40 -13.88 -5.95
C ALA A 41 10.66 -14.43 -7.18
N MET A 42 9.35 -14.21 -7.25
CA MET A 42 8.53 -14.61 -8.40
C MET A 42 9.00 -13.96 -9.71
N ALA A 43 9.39 -12.68 -9.67
CA ALA A 43 9.95 -11.99 -10.83
C ALA A 43 11.26 -12.63 -11.31
N ARG A 44 12.16 -13.04 -10.39
CA ARG A 44 13.39 -13.74 -10.77
C ARG A 44 13.12 -15.09 -11.41
N ASP A 45 12.13 -15.83 -10.92
CA ASP A 45 11.74 -17.12 -11.48
C ASP A 45 11.12 -16.96 -12.87
N PHE A 46 10.27 -15.94 -13.05
CA PHE A 46 9.73 -15.57 -14.36
C PHE A 46 10.82 -15.14 -15.34
N THR A 47 11.77 -14.30 -14.91
CA THR A 47 12.90 -13.91 -15.76
C THR A 47 13.70 -15.13 -16.19
N ARG A 48 14.00 -16.07 -15.29
CA ARG A 48 14.69 -17.32 -15.64
C ARG A 48 13.90 -18.17 -16.63
N ALA A 49 12.60 -18.33 -16.41
CA ALA A 49 11.73 -19.10 -17.32
C ALA A 49 11.58 -18.44 -18.69
N MET A 50 11.50 -17.10 -18.75
CA MET A 50 11.46 -16.33 -19.98
C MET A 50 12.81 -16.35 -20.71
N GLU A 51 13.94 -16.30 -20.02
CA GLU A 51 15.27 -16.43 -20.62
C GLU A 51 15.47 -17.82 -21.26
N GLU A 52 15.02 -18.89 -20.59
CA GLU A 52 15.04 -20.25 -21.14
C GLU A 52 14.12 -20.36 -22.36
N ALA A 53 12.87 -19.92 -22.23
CA ALA A 53 11.92 -19.90 -23.34
C ALA A 53 12.41 -19.02 -24.51
N ALA A 54 13.08 -17.90 -24.24
CA ALA A 54 13.63 -17.00 -25.26
C ALA A 54 14.74 -17.63 -26.07
N LYS A 55 15.59 -18.41 -25.42
CA LYS A 55 16.66 -19.16 -26.08
C LYS A 55 16.10 -20.23 -27.03
N GLU A 56 14.95 -20.82 -26.69
CA GLU A 56 14.28 -21.84 -27.52
C GLU A 56 13.33 -21.24 -28.59
N THR A 57 12.71 -20.08 -28.34
CA THR A 57 11.64 -19.52 -29.20
C THR A 57 12.04 -18.28 -30.01
N GLY A 58 13.28 -17.79 -29.94
CA GLY A 58 13.72 -16.64 -30.75
C GLY A 58 13.00 -15.34 -30.38
N LEU A 59 12.89 -15.03 -29.08
CA LEU A 59 12.17 -13.88 -28.50
C LEU A 59 12.81 -12.49 -28.81
N GLU A 60 13.51 -12.33 -29.93
CA GLU A 60 14.12 -11.06 -30.36
C GLU A 60 13.08 -9.93 -30.50
N GLU A 61 11.88 -10.25 -30.96
CA GLU A 61 10.81 -9.26 -31.21
C GLU A 61 10.19 -8.73 -29.91
N ALA A 62 10.06 -9.56 -28.87
CA ALA A 62 9.61 -9.09 -27.55
C ALA A 62 10.69 -8.24 -26.85
N SER A 63 11.97 -8.62 -27.01
CA SER A 63 13.11 -7.86 -26.50
C SER A 63 13.24 -6.49 -27.16
N LYS A 64 13.02 -6.41 -28.49
CA LYS A 64 12.96 -5.15 -29.24
C LYS A 64 11.85 -4.23 -28.73
N GLY A 65 10.62 -4.74 -28.59
CA GLY A 65 9.50 -3.94 -28.08
C GLY A 65 9.77 -3.36 -26.68
N LEU A 66 10.40 -4.13 -25.79
CA LEU A 66 10.79 -3.64 -24.46
C LEU A 66 11.91 -2.59 -24.55
N THR A 67 12.88 -2.79 -25.44
CA THR A 67 13.98 -1.84 -25.69
C THR A 67 13.47 -0.54 -26.30
N ASP A 68 12.49 -0.61 -27.20
CA ASP A 68 11.86 0.55 -27.83
C ASP A 68 11.04 1.37 -26.82
N ILE A 69 10.31 0.70 -25.93
CA ILE A 69 9.61 1.36 -24.81
C ILE A 69 10.61 2.02 -23.86
N ALA A 70 11.70 1.32 -23.52
CA ALA A 70 12.76 1.88 -22.68
C ALA A 70 13.40 3.12 -23.33
N ARG A 71 13.65 3.07 -24.65
CA ARG A 71 14.19 4.17 -25.43
C ARG A 71 13.21 5.34 -25.58
N ALA A 72 11.91 5.06 -25.72
CA ALA A 72 10.85 6.06 -25.75
C ALA A 72 10.70 6.79 -24.40
N LYS A 73 11.04 6.13 -23.28
CA LYS A 73 11.02 6.73 -21.94
C LYS A 73 12.26 7.58 -21.64
N ALA A 74 13.39 7.30 -22.28
CA ALA A 74 14.64 8.05 -22.14
C ALA A 74 14.52 9.58 -22.33
N PRO A 75 13.84 10.12 -23.36
CA PRO A 75 13.66 11.57 -23.50
C PRO A 75 12.81 12.17 -22.36
N GLY A 76 11.85 11.42 -21.80
CA GLY A 76 11.06 11.84 -20.65
C GLY A 76 11.88 11.93 -19.36
N ILE A 77 12.82 10.99 -19.16
CA ILE A 77 13.77 11.03 -18.02
C ILE A 77 14.72 12.22 -18.17
N ALA A 78 15.28 12.44 -19.37
CA ALA A 78 16.15 13.59 -19.63
C ALA A 78 15.42 14.95 -19.51
N ALA A 79 14.10 15.00 -19.75
CA ALA A 79 13.28 16.18 -19.50
C ALA A 79 13.05 16.40 -18.00
N LEU A 80 12.85 15.32 -17.24
CA LEU A 80 12.70 15.35 -15.79
C LEU A 80 13.99 15.79 -15.07
N GLU A 81 15.16 15.32 -15.54
CA GLU A 81 16.47 15.75 -15.04
C GLU A 81 16.67 17.25 -15.25
N ARG A 82 16.41 17.76 -16.46
CA ARG A 82 16.49 19.21 -16.76
C ARG A 82 15.50 20.03 -15.94
N ALA A 83 14.30 19.52 -15.68
CA ALA A 83 13.32 20.18 -14.82
C ALA A 83 13.75 20.17 -13.34
N THR A 84 14.50 19.14 -12.93
CA THR A 84 15.06 19.06 -11.58
C THR A 84 16.21 20.06 -11.41
N GLU A 85 17.14 20.14 -12.36
CA GLU A 85 18.25 21.12 -12.36
C GLU A 85 17.79 22.58 -12.39
N LYS A 86 16.72 22.90 -13.15
CA LYS A 86 16.16 24.25 -13.22
C LYS A 86 15.54 24.69 -11.90
N PHE A 87 15.07 23.74 -11.09
CA PHE A 87 14.49 24.02 -9.80
C PHE A 87 15.53 24.15 -8.70
N GLU A 88 16.56 23.29 -8.70
CA GLU A 88 17.67 23.41 -7.75
C GLU A 88 18.38 24.77 -7.88
N LYS A 89 18.35 25.39 -9.06
CA LYS A 89 18.92 26.73 -9.33
C LYS A 89 17.98 27.90 -8.97
N TRP A 90 16.77 27.64 -8.49
CA TRP A 90 15.84 28.69 -8.07
C TRP A 90 16.16 29.14 -6.63
N ASP A 91 16.64 30.38 -6.47
CA ASP A 91 16.97 31.00 -5.17
C ASP A 91 15.75 31.77 -4.61
N PRO A 92 15.14 31.34 -3.49
CA PRO A 92 14.00 32.00 -2.86
C PRO A 92 14.46 33.16 -1.97
N LYS A 93 15.12 34.16 -2.54
CA LYS A 93 15.31 35.47 -1.90
C LYS A 93 14.80 36.59 -2.80
N LEU A 94 13.49 36.81 -2.71
CA LEU A 94 12.91 38.15 -2.83
C LEU A 94 12.25 38.52 -1.50
N PRO A 95 12.45 39.75 -1.00
CA PRO A 95 11.86 40.21 0.24
C PRO A 95 10.41 40.63 0.01
N GLY A 96 9.53 40.26 0.96
CA GLY A 96 8.31 41.00 1.26
C GLY A 96 7.12 40.83 0.30
N GLY A 97 6.10 40.10 0.75
CA GLY A 97 4.78 40.12 0.13
C GLY A 97 3.82 39.13 0.78
N ALA A 98 3.21 39.53 1.89
CA ALA A 98 2.17 38.77 2.55
C ALA A 98 1.01 38.45 1.57
N ALA A 99 0.66 37.18 1.43
CA ALA A 99 -0.66 36.76 1.02
C ALA A 99 -1.15 35.71 2.02
N LYS A 100 -2.11 36.11 2.86
CA LYS A 100 -2.88 35.27 3.76
C LYS A 100 -3.30 33.97 3.05
N ALA A 101 -2.93 32.83 3.61
CA ALA A 101 -3.65 31.57 3.45
C ALA A 101 -4.30 31.19 4.80
N GLY A 102 -5.13 32.10 5.31
CA GLY A 102 -6.18 31.73 6.24
C GLY A 102 -7.37 31.23 5.41
N ALA A 103 -7.30 29.99 4.94
CA ALA A 103 -8.47 29.26 4.48
C ALA A 103 -8.70 28.17 5.52
N ALA A 104 -9.73 28.40 6.35
CA ALA A 104 -10.21 27.45 7.32
C ALA A 104 -10.32 26.05 6.70
N ALA A 105 -9.67 25.06 7.31
CA ALA A 105 -10.04 23.68 7.08
C ALA A 105 -11.48 23.52 7.57
N ALA A 106 -12.43 23.48 6.63
CA ALA A 106 -13.77 23.03 6.96
C ALA A 106 -13.65 21.56 7.42
N PRO A 107 -14.28 21.16 8.53
CA PRO A 107 -14.32 19.77 8.91
C PRO A 107 -14.96 18.96 7.78
N PHE A 108 -14.33 17.84 7.42
CA PHE A 108 -14.90 16.87 6.50
C PHE A 108 -16.18 16.33 7.14
N VAL A 109 -17.33 16.68 6.55
CA VAL A 109 -18.62 16.08 6.87
C VAL A 109 -18.86 15.02 5.79
N PRO A 110 -18.84 13.72 6.12
CA PRO A 110 -19.19 12.67 5.17
C PRO A 110 -20.63 12.83 4.70
N ASP A 111 -20.86 12.54 3.42
CA ASP A 111 -22.19 12.58 2.80
C ASP A 111 -23.13 11.55 3.46
N PRO A 112 -24.31 11.96 3.95
CA PRO A 112 -25.21 11.09 4.71
C PRO A 112 -25.77 9.91 3.89
N GLU A 113 -25.81 10.03 2.57
CA GLU A 113 -26.22 8.94 1.67
C GLU A 113 -25.17 7.83 1.64
N LEU A 114 -23.88 8.19 1.60
CA LEU A 114 -22.77 7.23 1.61
C LEU A 114 -22.67 6.52 2.97
N GLN A 115 -22.99 7.23 4.05
CA GLN A 115 -23.02 6.67 5.40
C GLN A 115 -24.19 5.68 5.56
N ALA A 116 -25.36 6.00 4.99
CA ALA A 116 -26.52 5.12 4.98
C ALA A 116 -26.29 3.87 4.11
N GLU A 117 -25.56 3.97 2.99
CA GLU A 117 -25.17 2.80 2.18
C GLU A 117 -24.20 1.87 2.93
N LEU A 118 -23.27 2.42 3.72
CA LEU A 118 -22.33 1.63 4.52
C LEU A 118 -23.04 0.96 5.72
N ASP A 119 -23.94 1.68 6.40
CA ASP A 119 -24.72 1.12 7.51
C ASP A 119 -25.76 0.09 7.01
N ALA A 120 -26.35 0.29 5.84
CA ALA A 120 -27.25 -0.69 5.22
C ALA A 120 -26.50 -1.96 4.76
N ALA A 121 -25.29 -1.80 4.22
CA ALA A 121 -24.45 -2.94 3.84
C ALA A 121 -23.98 -3.78 5.05
N GLU A 122 -23.88 -3.18 6.24
CA GLU A 122 -23.53 -3.88 7.47
C GLU A 122 -24.74 -4.63 8.08
N LEU A 123 -25.97 -4.18 7.80
CA LEU A 123 -27.21 -4.80 8.28
C LEU A 123 -27.78 -5.90 7.36
N GLU A 124 -27.39 -5.94 6.09
CA GLU A 124 -27.78 -7.03 5.16
C GLU A 124 -26.79 -8.22 5.18
N GLY A 125 -25.71 -8.12 5.96
CA GLY A 125 -24.72 -9.17 6.16
C GLY A 125 -25.06 -10.12 7.31
N GLU A 126 -26.23 -10.74 7.29
CA GLU A 126 -26.53 -11.90 8.14
C GLU A 126 -26.23 -13.19 7.36
N PRO A 127 -25.09 -13.87 7.59
CA PRO A 127 -24.98 -15.29 7.34
C PRO A 127 -25.37 -16.02 8.63
N ASP A 128 -26.66 -16.30 8.71
CA ASP A 128 -27.22 -17.51 9.30
C ASP A 128 -26.58 -18.72 8.56
N ASP A 129 -25.34 -19.08 8.90
CA ASP A 129 -24.74 -20.43 8.81
C ASP A 129 -23.25 -20.37 9.23
N LEU A 130 -22.98 -20.53 10.52
CA LEU A 130 -21.67 -21.00 10.99
C LEU A 130 -21.90 -22.33 11.70
N PRO A 131 -21.35 -23.47 11.22
CA PRO A 131 -21.44 -24.71 11.95
C PRO A 131 -20.73 -24.56 13.30
N ALA A 132 -21.49 -24.73 14.38
CA ALA A 132 -21.03 -24.58 15.75
C ALA A 132 -19.70 -25.33 15.98
N PRO A 133 -18.68 -24.69 16.59
CA PRO A 133 -17.45 -25.39 16.95
C PRO A 133 -17.78 -26.48 17.98
N LYS A 134 -17.57 -27.73 17.58
CA LYS A 134 -17.68 -28.91 18.45
C LYS A 134 -16.78 -28.71 19.66
N THR A 135 -17.40 -28.44 20.81
CA THR A 135 -16.75 -28.50 22.12
C THR A 135 -16.50 -29.97 22.45
N PRO A 136 -15.27 -30.40 22.78
CA PRO A 136 -15.03 -31.76 23.21
C PRO A 136 -15.72 -32.00 24.56
N ALA A 137 -16.39 -33.15 24.62
CA ALA A 137 -17.22 -33.61 25.72
C ALA A 137 -16.55 -33.49 27.10
N LYS A 138 -17.25 -32.83 28.04
CA LYS A 138 -17.02 -33.02 29.47
C LYS A 138 -18.27 -33.65 30.10
N ALA A 139 -18.13 -34.95 30.34
CA ALA A 139 -18.84 -35.82 31.28
C ALA A 139 -20.16 -35.32 31.91
N ALA A 140 -21.23 -36.05 31.59
CA ALA A 140 -22.47 -36.11 32.37
C ALA A 140 -22.20 -36.52 33.83
N PRO A 141 -23.13 -36.20 34.75
CA PRO A 141 -23.96 -37.30 35.24
C PRO A 141 -25.43 -36.96 35.47
N LYS A 142 -26.23 -38.03 35.49
CA LYS A 142 -27.65 -38.21 35.86
C LYS A 142 -28.67 -38.01 34.75
N PRO A 143 -29.60 -38.97 34.66
CA PRO A 143 -30.86 -38.74 35.36
C PRO A 143 -31.23 -39.89 36.32
N ALA A 144 -31.88 -39.51 37.42
CA ALA A 144 -32.73 -40.42 38.19
C ALA A 144 -34.15 -40.37 37.61
N PRO A 145 -34.87 -41.50 37.58
CA PRO A 145 -36.31 -41.49 37.72
C PRO A 145 -36.73 -42.14 39.05
N LYS A 146 -37.79 -41.58 39.65
CA LYS A 146 -38.53 -42.10 40.80
C LYS A 146 -39.51 -43.21 40.37
N GLY A 147 -39.84 -44.09 41.33
CA GLY A 147 -40.91 -45.12 41.30
C GLY A 147 -40.30 -46.51 41.50
N ASP A 148 -40.68 -47.38 42.44
CA ASP A 148 -41.85 -47.53 43.31
C ASP A 148 -41.46 -48.45 44.50
N ALA A 149 -42.28 -48.40 45.58
CA ALA A 149 -42.27 -49.17 46.84
C ALA A 149 -41.49 -48.60 48.04
#